data_AF-A0A7J4QUY2-F1
#
_entry.id   AF-A0A7J4QUY2-F1
#
_cell.length_a   1.000
_cell.length_b   1.000
_cell.length_c   1.000
_cell.angle_alpha   90.00
_cell.angle_beta   90.00
_cell.angle_gamma   90.00
#
_symmetry.space_group_name_H-M   'P 1'
#
loop_
_entity.id
_entity.type
_entity.pdbx_description
1 polymer ?
#
loop_
_entity_poly.entity_id
_entity_poly.type
_entity_poly.pdbx_seq_one_letter_code
_entity_poly.pdbx_strand_id
1 'polypeptide(L)' 'RMQIGELLIRLGSVAPEKSRRMEYLQRALSVFRELGAKSRMREVQTRVHNAVMGR' A
#
# COMPACT_ATOMS: atom_id res chain seq x y z
N ARG A 1 -3.78 12.43 7.91
CA ARG A 1 -4.17 11.38 6.92
C ARG A 1 -2.98 10.84 6.13
N MET A 2 -2.03 11.69 5.69
CA MET A 2 -0.81 11.24 5.00
C MET A 2 0.00 10.17 5.77
N GLN A 3 0.22 10.38 7.07
CA GLN A 3 0.93 9.43 7.95
C GLN A 3 0.26 8.05 8.04
N ILE A 4 -1.08 8.00 7.97
CA ILE A 4 -1.83 6.74 8.01
C ILE A 4 -1.53 5.91 6.76
N GLY A 5 -1.49 6.55 5.59
CA GLY A 5 -1.11 5.88 4.34
C GLY A 5 0.33 5.33 4.39
N GLU A 6 1.27 6.08 4.96
CA GLU A 6 2.66 5.62 5.11
C GLU A 6 2.81 4.48 6.12
N LEU A 7 2.05 4.52 7.22
CA LEU A 7 2.01 3.42 8.18
C LEU A 7 1.46 2.14 7.53
N LEU A 8 0.39 2.26 6.74
CA LEU A 8 -0.19 1.14 5.99
C LEU A 8 0.78 0.59 4.95
N ILE A 9 1.57 1.42 4.26
CA ILE A 9 2.68 0.97 3.41
C ILE A 9 3.65 0.12 4.24
N ARG A 10 4.12 0.62 5.39
CA ARG A 10 5.08 -0.09 6.26
C ARG A 10 4.52 -1.45 6.70
N LEU A 11 3.27 -1.49 7.19
CA LEU A 11 2.58 -2.72 7.58
C LEU A 11 2.47 -3.72 6.43
N GLY A 12 2.14 -3.28 5.22
CA GLY A 12 2.11 -4.15 4.04
C GLY A 12 3.48 -4.77 3.73
N SER A 13 4.58 -4.06 3.99
CA SER A 13 5.94 -4.58 3.75
C SER A 13 6.34 -5.71 4.69
N VAL A 14 5.90 -5.63 5.96
CA VAL A 14 6.32 -6.56 7.01
C VAL A 14 5.32 -7.70 7.23
N ALA A 15 4.12 -7.60 6.66
CA ALA A 15 3.09 -8.61 6.79
C ALA A 15 3.55 -9.96 6.18
N PRO A 16 3.55 -11.05 6.97
CA PRO A 16 4.00 -12.36 6.50
C PRO A 16 2.99 -13.00 5.54
N GLU A 17 1.69 -12.79 5.77
CA GLU A 17 0.65 -13.33 4.90
C GLU A 17 0.36 -12.41 3.71
N LYS A 18 0.29 -12.98 2.50
CA LYS A 18 -0.07 -12.26 1.26
C LYS A 18 -1.39 -11.50 1.40
N SER A 19 -2.38 -12.10 2.06
CA SER A 19 -3.70 -11.49 2.25
C SER A 19 -3.63 -10.24 3.13
N ARG A 20 -2.90 -10.28 4.25
CA ARG A 20 -2.72 -9.12 5.13
C ARG A 20 -1.91 -8.01 4.46
N ARG A 21 -0.84 -8.39 3.75
CA ARG A 21 -0.07 -7.47 2.91
C ARG A 21 -0.97 -6.71 1.93
N MET A 22 -1.83 -7.44 1.23
CA MET A 22 -2.75 -6.86 0.26
C MET A 22 -3.77 -5.92 0.91
N GLU A 23 -4.32 -6.29 2.06
CA GLU A 23 -5.25 -5.43 2.79
C GLU A 23 -4.59 -4.09 3.15
N TYR A 24 -3.39 -4.10 3.74
CA TYR A 24 -2.69 -2.87 4.12
C TYR A 24 -2.36 -1.99 2.91
N LEU A 25 -1.88 -2.59 1.81
CA LEU A 25 -1.55 -1.83 0.61
C LEU A 25 -2.79 -1.24 -0.07
N GLN A 26 -3.91 -1.97 -0.13
CA GLN A 26 -5.17 -1.45 -0.67
C GLN A 26 -5.72 -0.30 0.18
N ARG A 27 -5.65 -0.42 1.52
CA ARG A 27 -6.05 0.65 2.43
C ARG A 27 -5.16 1.89 2.27
N ALA A 28 -3.85 1.71 2.08
CA ALA A 28 -2.94 2.82 1.78
C ALA A 28 -3.32 3.53 0.48
N LEU A 29 -3.65 2.76 -0.57
CA LEU A 29 -4.06 3.29 -1.87
C LEU A 29 -5.33 4.15 -1.76
N SER A 30 -6.32 3.69 -1.00
CA SER A 30 -7.56 4.45 -0.75
C SER A 30 -7.26 5.78 -0.06
N VAL A 31 -6.42 5.78 0.98
CA VAL A 31 -6.02 7.01 1.70
C VAL A 31 -5.31 7.99 0.77
N PHE A 32 -4.36 7.54 -0.05
CA PHE A 32 -3.66 8.44 -0.96
C PHE A 32 -4.53 8.94 -2.12
N ARG A 33 -5.51 8.14 -2.57
CA ARG A 33 -6.51 8.57 -3.54
C ARG A 33 -7.38 9.70 -2.99
N GLU A 34 -7.84 9.57 -1.75
CA GLU A 34 -8.61 10.63 -1.06
C GLU A 34 -7.80 11.92 -0.87
N LEU A 35 -6.48 11.80 -0.74
CA LEU A 35 -5.56 12.95 -0.61
C LEU A 35 -5.08 13.52 -1.95
N GLY A 36 -5.38 12.87 -3.08
CA GLY A 36 -4.83 13.23 -4.39
C GLY A 36 -3.31 13.06 -4.50
N ALA A 37 -2.69 12.24 -3.64
CA ALA A 37 -1.25 12.06 -3.55
C ALA A 37 -0.71 11.11 -4.66
N LYS A 38 -0.70 11.58 -5.91
CA LYS A 38 -0.39 10.79 -7.12
C LYS A 38 0.94 10.02 -7.06
N SER A 39 2.00 10.63 -6.55
CA SER A 39 3.32 9.97 -6.44
C SER A 39 3.26 8.76 -5.50
N ARG A 40 2.58 8.91 -4.36
CA ARG A 40 2.41 7.86 -3.35
C ARG A 40 1.45 6.77 -3.79
N MET A 41 0.41 7.12 -4.55
CA MET A 41 -0.45 6.12 -5.20
C MET A 41 0.36 5.22 -6.13
N ARG A 42 1.26 5.80 -6.95
CA ARG A 42 2.12 5.02 -7.86
C ARG A 42 3.03 4.06 -7.09
N GLU A 43 3.64 4.53 -6.01
CA GLU A 43 4.47 3.69 -5.14
C GLU A 43 3.67 2.49 -4.57
N VAL A 44 2.46 2.73 -4.06
CA VAL A 44 1.59 1.66 -3.55
C VAL A 44 1.21 0.68 -4.64
N GLN A 45 0.86 1.15 -5.84
CA GLN A 45 0.51 0.30 -6.98
C GLN A 45 1.68 -0.61 -7.40
N THR A 46 2.91 -0.09 -7.42
CA THR A 46 4.11 -0.92 -7.68
C THR A 46 4.27 -2.01 -6.63
N ARG A 47 4.04 -1.70 -5.36
CA ARG A 47 4.13 -2.68 -4.26
C ARG A 47 3.05 -3.75 -4.34
N VAL A 48 1.82 -3.36 -4.70
CA VAL A 48 0.71 -4.30 -4.98
C VAL A 48 1.09 -5.21 -6.13
N HIS A 49 1.59 -4.66 -7.23
CA HIS A 49 2.02 -5.43 -8.39
C HIS A 49 3.08 -6.47 -8.02
N ASN A 50 4.12 -6.08 -7.28
CA ASN A 50 5.17 -7.00 -6.84
C ASN A 50 4.61 -8.09 -5.91
N ALA A 51 3.77 -7.72 -4.95
CA ALA A 51 3.12 -8.65 -4.03
C ALA A 51 2.21 -9.67 -4.74
N VAL A 52 1.52 -9.26 -5.81
CA VAL A 52 0.71 -10.16 -6.64
C VAL A 52 1.59 -11.11 -7.43
N MET A 53 2.64 -10.58 -8.06
CA MET A 53 3.58 -11.32 -8.90
C MET A 53 4.54 -12.23 -8.11
N GLY A 54 4.54 -12.16 -6.77
CA GLY A 54 5.41 -12.98 -5.93
C GLY A 54 6.89 -12.58 -6.00
N ARG A 55 7.18 -11.32 -6.34
CA ARG A 55 8.52 -10.74 -6.34
C ARG A 55 8.81 -9.96 -5.06
#